data_AF-A0AAV1DPS3-F1
#
_entry.id   AF-A0AAV1DPS3-F1
#
_cell.length_a   1.000
_cell.length_b   1.000
_cell.length_c   1.000
_cell.angle_alpha   90.00
_cell.angle_beta   90.00
_cell.angle_gamma   90.00
#
_symmetry.space_group_name_H-M   'P 1'
#
loop_
_entity.id
_entity.type
_entity.pdbx_description
1 polymer ?
#
loop_
_entity_poly.entity_id
_entity_poly.type
_entity_poly.pdbx_seq_one_letter_code
_entity_poly.pdbx_strand_id
1 'polypeptide(L)'
;MLKVFMFPCIADTIASTRKNDKHFGRIGRVITSVDTVRFVQTAFRISFPRAASESKEKPSSNLRNRKVIPESDPPSIKDINHLYQFFDRSSKLVVLTGAGISTECGIPDYRSPNGAYSTGFKPITHQEFMRSVRARRRYWARSFAGWRKFSASQPGAAHIALASLEKAGRINLMITQNVDRLHHRAGSNPLELHGTVYIVACTDCGFSISRSAFQDQVKNLNEKWAAAIESLDYDSVSDKSFGMKIRPDGDIEIDEKFWEEDFQIPTCPRCNGVLKPDVVFFGDNVPKDRADTAMEAAKDCDAFLVLGSSLMTMSAFRLIK
;
A
#
# COMPACT_ATOMS: atom_id res chain seq x y z
N MET A 1 2.68 1.55 -27.79
CA MET A 1 4.04 1.17 -27.37
C MET A 1 4.16 1.53 -25.88
N LEU A 2 3.90 0.57 -24.99
CA LEU A 2 3.84 0.79 -23.54
C LEU A 2 5.24 1.15 -23.02
N LYS A 3 5.44 2.36 -22.50
CA LYS A 3 6.69 2.74 -21.83
C LYS A 3 6.51 2.50 -20.34
N VAL A 4 7.08 1.42 -19.82
CA VAL A 4 7.14 1.14 -18.38
C VAL A 4 8.24 2.01 -17.79
N PHE A 5 7.88 2.96 -16.93
CA PHE A 5 8.84 3.69 -16.11
C PHE A 5 8.85 3.10 -14.71
N MET A 6 10.00 2.59 -14.28
CA MET A 6 10.25 2.19 -12.90
C MET A 6 11.01 3.32 -12.20
N PHE A 7 10.41 3.90 -11.17
CA PHE A 7 11.10 4.86 -10.30
C PHE A 7 11.32 4.24 -8.92
N PRO A 8 12.56 4.28 -8.37
CA PRO A 8 12.78 4.04 -6.95
C PRO A 8 12.20 5.19 -6.11
N CYS A 9 11.74 4.86 -4.90
CA CYS A 9 11.25 5.84 -3.91
C CYS A 9 12.42 6.71 -3.41
N ILE A 10 12.20 8.02 -3.25
CA ILE A 10 13.24 9.02 -2.97
C ILE A 10 13.02 9.61 -1.58
N ALA A 11 14.09 9.65 -0.79
CA ALA A 11 14.18 10.51 0.39
C ALA A 11 14.72 11.89 -0.03
N ASP A 12 13.93 12.94 0.16
CA ASP A 12 14.33 14.31 -0.16
C ASP A 12 15.54 14.77 0.69
N THR A 13 16.59 15.22 0.02
CA THR A 13 17.59 16.14 0.62
C THR A 13 17.56 17.43 -0.19
N ILE A 14 17.03 18.49 0.42
CA ILE A 14 16.87 19.80 -0.22
C ILE A 14 18.25 20.46 -0.36
N ALA A 15 18.71 20.65 -1.60
CA ALA A 15 19.80 21.56 -1.94
C ALA A 15 19.27 22.71 -2.80
N SER A 16 19.49 23.93 -2.31
CA SER A 16 19.03 25.20 -2.92
C SER A 16 19.79 25.52 -4.21
N THR A 17 19.07 25.79 -5.30
CA THR A 17 19.52 26.74 -6.34
C THR A 17 18.36 27.58 -6.85
N ARG A 18 18.54 28.91 -6.82
CA ARG A 18 17.56 29.92 -7.28
C ARG A 18 17.59 30.03 -8.80
N LYS A 19 16.42 29.98 -9.45
CA LYS A 19 16.08 30.81 -10.63
C LYS A 19 14.57 30.78 -10.88
N ASN A 20 13.99 31.97 -11.03
CA ASN A 20 12.59 32.22 -11.32
C ASN A 20 12.26 31.86 -12.76
N ASP A 21 11.19 31.08 -12.99
CA ASP A 21 10.42 31.17 -14.23
C ASP A 21 8.93 30.93 -13.95
N LYS A 22 8.09 31.87 -14.38
CA LYS A 22 6.63 31.79 -14.30
C LYS A 22 6.13 31.19 -15.61
N HIS A 23 5.35 30.11 -15.56
CA HIS A 23 4.63 29.59 -16.73
C HIS A 23 3.12 29.57 -16.49
N PHE A 24 2.37 30.20 -17.40
CA PHE A 24 0.92 30.24 -17.43
C PHE A 24 0.41 29.24 -18.47
N GLY A 25 -0.25 28.15 -18.03
CA GLY A 25 -1.01 27.27 -18.92
C GLY A 25 -2.48 27.68 -18.96
N ARG A 26 -3.04 27.92 -20.16
CA ARG A 26 -4.47 28.18 -20.40
C ARG A 26 -5.08 26.96 -21.08
N ILE A 27 -6.18 26.44 -20.55
CA ILE A 27 -7.03 25.45 -21.24
C ILE A 27 -8.46 25.98 -21.20
N GLY A 28 -9.05 26.22 -22.38
CA GLY A 28 -10.45 26.60 -22.55
C GLY A 28 -11.28 25.38 -22.97
N ARG A 29 -12.48 25.24 -22.42
CA ARG A 29 -13.49 24.26 -22.85
C ARG A 29 -14.71 25.03 -23.38
N VAL A 30 -15.15 24.70 -24.58
CA VAL A 30 -16.39 25.24 -25.18
C VAL A 30 -17.53 24.28 -24.83
N ILE A 31 -18.61 24.79 -24.23
CA ILE A 31 -19.85 24.05 -24.02
C ILE A 31 -20.90 24.75 -24.88
N THR A 32 -21.47 24.02 -25.83
CA THR A 32 -22.56 24.50 -26.68
C THR A 32 -23.90 24.19 -26.02
N SER A 33 -24.68 25.23 -25.74
CA SER A 33 -26.12 25.19 -25.51
C SER A 33 -26.74 26.30 -26.35
N VAL A 34 -27.86 25.99 -26.98
CA VAL A 34 -28.60 26.86 -27.91
C VAL A 34 -28.94 28.19 -27.22
N ASP A 35 -28.60 29.29 -27.91
CA ASP A 35 -29.01 30.69 -27.69
C ASP A 35 -28.43 31.56 -26.56
N THR A 36 -27.24 31.28 -26.03
CA THR A 36 -26.36 32.36 -25.51
C THR A 36 -24.93 31.87 -25.19
N VAL A 37 -23.91 32.47 -25.82
CA VAL A 37 -22.50 32.18 -25.50
C VAL A 37 -22.12 32.90 -24.20
N ARG A 38 -22.05 32.17 -23.08
CA ARG A 38 -21.39 32.65 -21.85
C ARG A 38 -19.98 32.06 -21.76
N PHE A 39 -18.97 32.89 -21.93
CA PHE A 39 -17.58 32.54 -21.59
C PHE A 39 -17.45 32.44 -20.07
N VAL A 40 -17.41 31.23 -19.53
CA VAL A 40 -17.03 31.00 -18.12
C VAL A 40 -15.54 30.67 -18.08
N GLN A 41 -14.71 31.69 -17.84
CA GLN A 41 -13.29 31.49 -17.53
C GLN A 41 -13.17 30.95 -16.11
N THR A 42 -12.89 29.65 -15.98
CA THR A 42 -12.48 29.09 -14.69
C THR A 42 -10.95 29.05 -14.65
N ALA A 43 -10.35 30.11 -14.11
CA ALA A 43 -8.93 30.13 -13.81
C ALA A 43 -8.69 29.48 -12.44
N PHE A 44 -8.20 28.24 -12.40
CA PHE A 44 -7.68 27.68 -11.16
C PHE A 44 -6.25 28.18 -10.94
N ARG A 45 -6.08 29.07 -9.96
CA ARG A 45 -4.77 29.43 -9.42
C ARG A 45 -4.35 28.36 -8.42
N ILE A 46 -3.39 27.52 -8.80
CA ILE A 46 -2.60 26.78 -7.81
C ILE A 46 -1.70 27.82 -7.14
N SER A 47 -2.11 28.25 -5.95
CA SER A 47 -1.36 29.20 -5.13
C SER A 47 -0.56 28.41 -4.12
N PHE A 48 0.76 28.38 -4.27
CA PHE A 48 1.65 27.85 -3.24
C PHE A 48 1.79 28.90 -2.13
N PRO A 49 1.87 28.49 -0.84
CA PRO A 49 2.13 29.42 0.25
C PRO A 49 3.40 30.23 -0.05
N ARG A 50 3.26 31.56 -0.09
CA ARG A 50 4.40 32.49 -0.12
C ARG A 50 5.26 32.18 1.10
N ALA A 51 6.57 31.99 0.90
CA ALA A 51 7.53 31.84 1.98
C ALA A 51 7.36 32.97 2.99
N ALA A 52 6.77 32.66 4.13
CA ALA A 52 6.83 33.50 5.32
C ALA A 52 8.27 33.40 5.86
N SER A 53 8.78 34.53 6.34
CA SER A 53 10.13 34.69 6.88
C SER A 53 10.49 33.58 7.86
N GLU A 54 11.71 33.07 7.72
CA GLU A 54 12.35 32.07 8.56
C GLU A 54 12.14 32.33 10.06
N SER A 55 11.28 31.53 10.71
CA SER A 55 11.50 31.14 12.09
C SER A 55 12.31 29.85 12.08
N LYS A 56 13.47 29.85 12.73
CA LYS A 56 14.34 28.68 12.92
C LYS A 56 13.61 27.59 13.73
N GLU A 57 12.72 26.85 13.12
CA GLU A 57 12.31 25.54 13.64
C GLU A 57 13.27 24.49 13.09
N LYS A 58 13.90 23.75 14.01
CA LYS A 58 14.73 22.60 13.68
C LYS A 58 13.93 21.64 12.79
N PRO A 59 14.52 21.06 11.73
CA PRO A 59 13.81 20.08 10.92
C PRO A 59 13.35 18.94 11.82
N SER A 60 12.04 18.69 11.84
CA SER A 60 11.43 17.61 12.60
C SER A 60 12.12 16.29 12.24
N SER A 61 12.72 15.66 13.25
CA SER A 61 13.58 14.48 13.13
C SER A 61 12.83 13.17 12.86
N ASN A 62 11.90 13.16 11.90
CA ASN A 62 11.04 12.01 11.62
C ASN A 62 11.47 11.16 10.42
N LEU A 63 12.71 11.29 9.94
CA LEU A 63 13.36 10.29 9.08
C LEU A 63 13.82 9.08 9.93
N ARG A 64 12.90 8.45 10.67
CA ARG A 64 13.18 7.29 11.52
C ARG A 64 12.84 5.99 10.78
N ASN A 65 13.78 5.52 9.97
CA ASN A 65 14.18 4.12 9.71
C ASN A 65 14.72 3.92 8.28
N ARG A 66 15.99 4.29 8.07
CA ARG A 66 16.75 4.00 6.83
C ARG A 66 16.91 2.51 6.50
N LYS A 67 16.52 1.57 7.38
CA LYS A 67 16.77 0.13 7.17
C LYS A 67 15.84 -0.55 6.15
N VAL A 68 14.66 0.01 5.88
CA VAL A 68 13.62 -0.64 5.06
C VAL A 68 13.62 -0.18 3.60
N ILE A 69 14.05 1.05 3.35
CA ILE A 69 14.09 1.66 2.02
C ILE A 69 15.39 1.19 1.33
N PRO A 70 15.33 0.66 0.09
CA PRO A 70 16.53 0.31 -0.65
C PRO A 70 17.33 1.58 -1.00
N GLU A 71 18.66 1.46 -1.03
CA GLU A 71 19.52 2.55 -1.49
C GLU A 71 19.30 2.81 -3.00
N SER A 72 19.24 4.07 -3.38
CA SER A 72 19.11 4.52 -4.76
C SER A 72 19.79 5.88 -4.93
N ASP A 73 20.36 6.11 -6.11
CA ASP A 73 20.78 7.44 -6.52
C ASP A 73 19.56 8.37 -6.65
N PRO A 74 19.72 9.69 -6.37
CA PRO A 74 18.66 10.65 -6.63
C PRO A 74 18.33 10.72 -8.13
N PRO A 75 17.07 10.98 -8.52
CA PRO A 75 16.69 11.06 -9.92
C PRO A 75 17.39 12.25 -10.59
N SER A 76 17.73 12.10 -11.86
CA SER A 76 18.20 13.24 -12.64
C SER A 76 17.04 14.17 -12.99
N ILE A 77 17.33 15.43 -13.31
CA ILE A 77 16.32 16.36 -13.83
C ILE A 77 15.66 15.85 -15.11
N LYS A 78 16.38 15.04 -15.90
CA LYS A 78 15.87 14.41 -17.11
C LYS A 78 14.79 13.37 -16.78
N ASP A 79 14.99 12.58 -15.73
CA ASP A 79 14.02 11.59 -15.27
C ASP A 79 12.72 12.25 -14.79
N ILE A 80 12.87 13.34 -14.03
CA ILE A 80 11.75 14.17 -13.58
C ILE A 80 10.98 14.74 -14.78
N ASN A 81 11.69 15.29 -15.77
CA ASN A 81 11.06 15.83 -16.99
C ASN A 81 10.36 14.75 -17.81
N HIS A 82 10.92 13.54 -17.91
CA HIS A 82 10.25 12.42 -18.56
C HIS A 82 8.96 12.04 -17.83
N LEU A 83 8.96 12.04 -16.49
CA LEU A 83 7.76 11.75 -15.70
C LEU A 83 6.67 12.81 -15.91
N TYR A 84 7.02 14.11 -15.92
CA TYR A 84 6.07 15.18 -16.24
C TYR A 84 5.45 15.00 -17.63
N GLN A 85 6.31 14.78 -18.65
CA GLN A 85 5.84 14.56 -20.02
C GLN A 85 4.96 13.31 -20.14
N PHE A 86 5.23 12.27 -19.36
CA PHE A 86 4.43 11.06 -19.32
C PHE A 86 3.01 11.35 -18.80
N PHE A 87 2.88 12.08 -17.69
CA PHE A 87 1.57 12.51 -17.19
C PHE A 87 0.85 13.42 -18.18
N ASP A 88 1.53 14.36 -18.83
CA ASP A 88 0.91 15.35 -19.73
C ASP A 88 0.40 14.78 -21.05
N ARG A 89 0.98 13.67 -21.52
CA ARG A 89 0.55 13.00 -22.76
C ARG A 89 -0.60 12.03 -22.57
N SER A 90 -0.89 11.66 -21.32
CA SER A 90 -1.90 10.66 -21.01
C SER A 90 -3.22 11.31 -20.63
N SER A 91 -4.30 10.78 -21.19
CA SER A 91 -5.68 11.08 -20.85
C SER A 91 -6.37 9.91 -20.15
N LYS A 92 -5.80 8.71 -20.24
CA LYS A 92 -6.30 7.46 -19.66
C LYS A 92 -5.19 6.71 -18.93
N LEU A 93 -4.57 7.36 -17.95
CA LEU A 93 -3.47 6.78 -17.18
C LEU A 93 -3.97 5.69 -16.22
N VAL A 94 -3.37 4.51 -16.31
CA VAL A 94 -3.45 3.49 -15.24
C VAL A 94 -2.19 3.52 -14.40
N VAL A 95 -2.33 3.52 -13.08
CA VAL A 95 -1.22 3.42 -12.13
C VAL A 95 -1.30 2.08 -11.41
N LEU A 96 -0.22 1.32 -11.39
CA LEU A 96 -0.06 0.12 -10.58
C LEU A 96 0.97 0.36 -9.48
N THR A 97 0.60 0.06 -8.24
CA THR A 97 1.49 0.18 -7.08
C THR A 97 1.80 -1.19 -6.46
N GLY A 98 2.96 -1.28 -5.82
CA GLY A 98 3.38 -2.44 -5.04
C GLY A 98 4.02 -2.04 -3.70
N ALA A 99 4.54 -3.03 -2.97
CA ALA A 99 4.95 -2.85 -1.57
C ALA A 99 6.04 -1.80 -1.37
N GLY A 100 6.85 -1.52 -2.40
CA GLY A 100 7.91 -0.50 -2.36
C GLY A 100 7.39 0.90 -1.98
N ILE A 101 6.16 1.25 -2.36
CA ILE A 101 5.57 2.58 -2.04
C ILE A 101 5.27 2.74 -0.54
N SER A 102 5.13 1.62 0.19
CA SER A 102 4.80 1.59 1.62
C SER A 102 6.05 1.45 2.52
N THR A 103 7.24 1.32 1.94
CA THR A 103 8.51 1.19 2.70
C THR A 103 8.80 2.40 3.58
N GLU A 104 8.58 3.60 3.05
CA GLU A 104 8.67 4.88 3.81
C GLU A 104 7.61 5.00 4.92
N CYS A 105 6.56 4.18 4.87
CA CYS A 105 5.47 4.16 5.85
C CYS A 105 5.73 3.17 6.99
N GLY A 106 6.94 2.58 7.04
CA GLY A 106 7.34 1.58 8.04
C GLY A 106 6.85 0.16 7.77
N ILE A 107 6.27 -0.09 6.58
CA ILE A 107 5.84 -1.41 6.13
C ILE A 107 6.88 -1.93 5.14
N PRO A 108 7.60 -3.03 5.43
CA PRO A 108 8.62 -3.51 4.52
C PRO A 108 8.04 -4.04 3.22
N ASP A 109 8.90 -4.16 2.20
CA ASP A 109 8.57 -4.91 0.99
C ASP A 109 9.03 -6.37 1.10
N TYR A 110 8.79 -7.13 0.03
CA TYR A 110 9.16 -8.53 -0.03
C TYR A 110 10.60 -8.78 -0.52
N ARG A 111 11.12 -7.94 -1.42
CA ARG A 111 12.20 -8.34 -2.35
C ARG A 111 13.41 -7.42 -2.40
N SER A 112 13.35 -6.24 -1.79
CA SER A 112 14.54 -5.39 -1.66
C SER A 112 15.65 -6.14 -0.90
N PRO A 113 16.92 -5.68 -0.95
CA PRO A 113 18.01 -6.32 -0.20
C PRO A 113 17.71 -6.52 1.30
N ASN A 114 16.95 -5.60 1.89
CA ASN A 114 16.46 -5.68 3.28
C ASN A 114 14.98 -6.10 3.39
N GLY A 115 14.38 -6.57 2.30
CA GLY A 115 12.98 -7.01 2.21
C GLY A 115 12.75 -8.36 2.87
N ALA A 116 11.48 -8.74 3.04
CA ALA A 116 11.10 -9.91 3.84
C ALA A 116 11.77 -11.22 3.40
N TYR A 117 12.01 -11.44 2.10
CA TYR A 117 12.65 -12.67 1.62
C TYR A 117 14.15 -12.77 1.90
N SER A 118 14.84 -11.66 2.19
CA SER A 118 16.28 -11.72 2.48
C SER A 118 16.59 -12.38 3.83
N THR A 119 15.59 -12.55 4.70
CA THR A 119 15.71 -13.29 5.96
C THR A 119 15.32 -14.77 5.84
N GLY A 120 15.08 -15.28 4.63
CA GLY A 120 14.64 -16.67 4.40
C GLY A 120 13.13 -16.89 4.64
N PHE A 121 12.35 -15.82 4.79
CA PHE A 121 10.90 -15.89 4.93
C PHE A 121 10.24 -16.60 3.75
N LYS A 122 9.29 -17.48 4.07
CA LYS A 122 8.37 -18.06 3.10
C LYS A 122 6.94 -17.63 3.46
N PRO A 123 6.22 -16.99 2.53
CA PRO A 123 4.84 -16.61 2.76
C PRO A 123 3.97 -17.88 2.87
N ILE A 124 2.92 -17.82 3.69
CA ILE A 124 1.95 -18.90 3.77
C ILE A 124 1.23 -19.06 2.42
N THR A 125 1.03 -20.30 2.00
CA THR A 125 0.24 -20.60 0.79
C THR A 125 -1.23 -20.77 1.14
N HIS A 126 -2.11 -20.53 0.17
CA HIS A 126 -3.54 -20.81 0.31
C HIS A 126 -3.78 -22.25 0.76
N GLN A 127 -3.11 -23.21 0.12
CA GLN A 127 -3.27 -24.64 0.40
C GLN A 127 -2.81 -24.99 1.82
N GLU A 128 -1.69 -24.42 2.28
CA GLU A 128 -1.21 -24.62 3.65
C GLU A 128 -2.22 -24.08 4.67
N PHE A 129 -2.70 -22.85 4.48
CA PHE A 129 -3.69 -22.24 5.36
C PHE A 129 -5.01 -23.04 5.39
N MET A 130 -5.50 -23.49 4.25
CA MET A 130 -6.76 -24.23 4.18
C MET A 130 -6.67 -25.64 4.78
N ARG A 131 -5.54 -26.33 4.59
CA ARG A 131 -5.40 -27.75 4.99
C ARG A 131 -4.92 -27.96 6.43
N SER A 132 -4.33 -26.95 7.08
CA SER A 132 -3.69 -27.14 8.39
C SER A 132 -4.22 -26.17 9.45
N VAL A 133 -4.87 -26.71 10.48
CA VAL A 133 -5.26 -25.95 11.68
C VAL A 133 -4.02 -25.31 12.33
N ARG A 134 -2.91 -26.05 12.41
CA ARG A 134 -1.63 -25.54 12.94
C ARG A 134 -1.14 -24.33 12.14
N ALA A 135 -1.19 -24.39 10.81
CA ALA A 135 -0.76 -23.27 9.96
C ALA A 135 -1.67 -22.03 10.13
N ARG A 136 -2.99 -22.23 10.29
CA ARG A 136 -3.92 -21.14 10.61
C ARG A 136 -3.62 -20.52 11.96
N ARG A 137 -3.33 -21.34 12.98
CA ARG A 137 -2.96 -20.88 14.32
C ARG A 137 -1.71 -20.02 14.28
N ARG A 138 -0.66 -20.53 13.62
CA ARG A 138 0.59 -19.80 13.37
C ARG A 138 0.34 -18.47 12.67
N TYR A 139 -0.45 -18.46 11.60
CA TYR A 139 -0.77 -17.25 10.84
C TYR A 139 -1.50 -16.22 11.71
N TRP A 140 -2.59 -16.62 12.37
CA TRP A 140 -3.43 -15.70 13.12
C TRP A 140 -2.76 -15.18 14.40
N ALA A 141 -1.94 -15.97 15.08
CA ALA A 141 -1.14 -15.50 16.21
C ALA A 141 -0.15 -14.40 15.78
N ARG A 142 0.59 -14.66 14.70
CA ARG A 142 1.55 -13.72 14.12
C ARG A 142 0.87 -12.44 13.59
N SER A 143 -0.26 -12.60 12.91
CA SER A 143 -1.07 -11.48 12.40
C SER A 143 -1.66 -10.65 13.53
N PHE A 144 -2.16 -11.29 14.61
CA PHE A 144 -2.67 -10.57 15.77
C PHE A 144 -1.61 -9.67 16.38
N ALA A 145 -0.41 -10.20 16.62
CA ALA A 145 0.64 -9.45 17.31
C ALA A 145 1.18 -8.28 16.46
N GLY A 146 1.25 -8.45 15.14
CA GLY A 146 1.68 -7.38 14.22
C GLY A 146 0.61 -6.32 13.94
N TRP A 147 -0.67 -6.63 14.16
CA TRP A 147 -1.80 -5.77 13.78
C TRP A 147 -1.74 -4.36 14.34
N ARG A 148 -1.34 -4.20 15.62
CA ARG A 148 -1.30 -2.90 16.30
C ARG A 148 -0.41 -1.90 15.56
N LYS A 149 0.80 -2.30 15.18
CA LYS A 149 1.73 -1.41 14.48
C LYS A 149 1.42 -1.31 12.99
N PHE A 150 0.95 -2.38 12.34
CA PHE A 150 0.54 -2.33 10.94
C PHE A 150 -0.62 -1.35 10.70
N SER A 151 -1.66 -1.39 11.54
CA SER A 151 -2.80 -0.49 11.44
C SER A 151 -2.45 0.97 11.77
N ALA A 152 -1.42 1.19 12.59
CA ALA A 152 -0.96 2.53 12.97
C ALA A 152 -0.15 3.26 11.88
N SER A 153 0.46 2.54 10.92
CA SER A 153 1.21 3.12 9.79
C SER A 153 0.38 4.18 9.06
N GLN A 154 0.97 5.30 8.66
CA GLN A 154 0.26 6.40 7.97
C GLN A 154 0.69 6.47 6.49
N PRO A 155 -0.17 7.00 5.58
CA PRO A 155 0.23 7.18 4.19
C PRO A 155 1.41 8.15 4.06
N GLY A 156 2.39 7.76 3.26
CA GLY A 156 3.55 8.59 2.91
C GLY A 156 3.29 9.58 1.77
N ALA A 157 4.31 10.37 1.43
CA ALA A 157 4.22 11.43 0.41
C ALA A 157 3.76 10.90 -0.97
N ALA A 158 4.25 9.74 -1.39
CA ALA A 158 3.86 9.13 -2.67
C ALA A 158 2.35 8.79 -2.73
N HIS A 159 1.77 8.31 -1.62
CA HIS A 159 0.33 8.03 -1.54
C HIS A 159 -0.49 9.33 -1.67
N ILE A 160 -0.08 10.37 -0.95
CA ILE A 160 -0.75 11.68 -0.95
C ILE A 160 -0.66 12.34 -2.33
N ALA A 161 0.49 12.23 -3.00
CA ALA A 161 0.69 12.75 -4.35
C ALA A 161 -0.23 12.03 -5.37
N LEU A 162 -0.30 10.70 -5.29
CA LEU A 162 -1.19 9.92 -6.15
C LEU A 162 -2.67 10.22 -5.90
N ALA A 163 -3.09 10.38 -4.64
CA ALA A 163 -4.45 10.80 -4.31
C ALA A 163 -4.79 12.17 -4.91
N SER A 164 -3.83 13.10 -4.88
CA SER A 164 -3.98 14.43 -5.49
C SER A 164 -4.14 14.36 -7.01
N LEU A 165 -3.37 13.49 -7.68
CA LEU A 165 -3.46 13.26 -9.12
C LEU A 165 -4.77 12.58 -9.53
N GLU A 166 -5.24 11.60 -8.75
CA GLU A 166 -6.53 10.94 -8.95
C GLU A 166 -7.67 11.94 -8.81
N LYS A 167 -7.67 12.75 -7.74
CA LYS A 167 -8.67 13.81 -7.53
C LYS A 167 -8.67 14.87 -8.63
N ALA A 168 -7.51 15.13 -9.25
CA ALA A 168 -7.39 16.02 -10.40
C ALA A 168 -7.81 15.38 -11.74
N GLY A 169 -8.28 14.13 -11.73
CA GLY A 169 -8.68 13.40 -12.94
C GLY A 169 -7.51 13.01 -13.84
N ARG A 170 -6.29 12.97 -13.30
CA ARG A 170 -5.07 12.59 -14.06
C ARG A 170 -4.76 11.10 -13.99
N ILE A 171 -5.41 10.37 -13.10
CA ILE A 171 -5.35 8.90 -13.00
C ILE A 171 -6.75 8.38 -13.32
N ASN A 172 -6.86 7.54 -14.36
CA ASN A 172 -8.12 6.92 -14.76
C ASN A 172 -8.47 5.73 -13.86
N LEU A 173 -7.46 4.92 -13.51
CA LEU A 173 -7.61 3.87 -12.50
C LEU A 173 -6.29 3.65 -11.78
N MET A 174 -6.36 3.51 -10.46
CA MET A 174 -5.26 3.00 -9.65
C MET A 174 -5.50 1.55 -9.29
N ILE A 175 -4.48 0.71 -9.48
CA ILE A 175 -4.44 -0.70 -9.09
C ILE A 175 -3.35 -0.82 -8.02
N THR A 176 -3.66 -1.48 -6.91
CA THR A 176 -2.66 -1.76 -5.87
C THR A 176 -2.53 -3.25 -5.63
N GLN A 177 -1.30 -3.73 -5.53
CA GLN A 177 -1.00 -5.07 -5.01
C GLN A 177 -1.00 -5.09 -3.47
N ASN A 178 -0.93 -3.92 -2.83
CA ASN A 178 -0.79 -3.81 -1.39
C ASN A 178 -2.14 -4.07 -0.72
N VAL A 179 -2.08 -4.67 0.47
CA VAL A 179 -3.22 -5.03 1.30
C VAL A 179 -3.39 -4.08 2.50
N ASP A 180 -2.62 -2.99 2.54
CA ASP A 180 -2.36 -2.11 3.69
C ASP A 180 -3.34 -0.95 3.87
N ARG A 181 -4.20 -0.68 2.88
CA ARG A 181 -5.14 0.44 2.81
C ARG A 181 -4.52 1.84 2.94
N LEU A 182 -3.21 2.01 2.72
CA LEU A 182 -2.59 3.34 2.79
C LEU A 182 -3.08 4.28 1.68
N HIS A 183 -3.36 3.76 0.48
CA HIS A 183 -4.00 4.55 -0.59
C HIS A 183 -5.39 5.05 -0.21
N HIS A 184 -6.25 4.18 0.33
CA HIS A 184 -7.57 4.59 0.81
C HIS A 184 -7.48 5.69 1.87
N ARG A 185 -6.51 5.56 2.80
CA ARG A 185 -6.27 6.55 3.86
C ARG A 185 -5.69 7.87 3.35
N ALA A 186 -4.99 7.84 2.21
CA ALA A 186 -4.52 9.05 1.52
C ALA A 186 -5.65 9.77 0.75
N GLY A 187 -6.81 9.14 0.61
CA GLY A 187 -7.96 9.70 -0.10
C GLY A 187 -8.13 9.17 -1.54
N SER A 188 -7.36 8.16 -1.94
CA SER A 188 -7.53 7.46 -3.22
C SER A 188 -8.60 6.36 -3.13
N ASN A 189 -9.04 5.84 -4.28
CA ASN A 189 -9.94 4.67 -4.34
C ASN A 189 -9.43 3.58 -5.31
N PRO A 190 -8.32 2.91 -5.00
CA PRO A 190 -7.73 1.93 -5.90
C PRO A 190 -8.51 0.62 -5.96
N LEU A 191 -8.32 -0.12 -7.05
CA LEU A 191 -8.62 -1.54 -7.13
C LEU A 191 -7.57 -2.34 -6.33
N GLU A 192 -7.97 -2.90 -5.19
CA GLU A 192 -7.15 -3.78 -4.35
C GLU A 192 -7.00 -5.17 -4.99
N LEU A 193 -6.01 -5.34 -5.87
CA LEU A 193 -5.80 -6.56 -6.68
C LEU A 193 -5.64 -7.82 -5.83
N HIS A 194 -4.97 -7.70 -4.67
CA HIS A 194 -4.76 -8.81 -3.74
C HIS A 194 -5.66 -8.73 -2.51
N GLY A 195 -6.67 -7.85 -2.53
CA GLY A 195 -7.59 -7.63 -1.42
C GLY A 195 -6.98 -6.84 -0.26
N THR A 196 -7.43 -7.12 0.95
CA THR A 196 -7.11 -6.30 2.13
C THR A 196 -7.03 -7.13 3.41
N VAL A 197 -6.11 -6.78 4.31
CA VAL A 197 -6.06 -7.38 5.66
C VAL A 197 -7.10 -6.78 6.61
N TYR A 198 -7.81 -5.72 6.20
CA TYR A 198 -8.79 -5.02 7.04
C TYR A 198 -10.17 -5.70 7.06
N ILE A 199 -10.34 -6.76 6.28
CA ILE A 199 -11.55 -7.58 6.21
C ILE A 199 -11.16 -9.04 6.44
N VAL A 200 -11.99 -9.76 7.21
CA VAL A 200 -11.89 -11.20 7.41
C VAL A 200 -13.17 -11.84 6.88
N ALA A 201 -13.02 -12.84 6.02
CA ALA A 201 -14.14 -13.51 5.36
C ALA A 201 -14.13 -15.01 5.64
N CYS A 202 -15.33 -15.59 5.75
CA CYS A 202 -15.52 -17.03 5.79
C CYS A 202 -15.32 -17.63 4.41
N THR A 203 -14.49 -18.66 4.31
CA THR A 203 -14.20 -19.36 3.06
C THR A 203 -15.36 -20.19 2.54
N ASP A 204 -16.37 -20.46 3.37
CA ASP A 204 -17.43 -21.41 3.07
C ASP A 204 -18.76 -20.70 2.73
N CYS A 205 -19.12 -19.66 3.50
CA CYS A 205 -20.40 -18.95 3.34
C CYS A 205 -20.26 -17.47 2.94
N GLY A 206 -19.04 -16.95 2.79
CA GLY A 206 -18.79 -15.56 2.40
C GLY A 206 -19.10 -14.51 3.47
N PHE A 207 -19.47 -14.91 4.70
CA PHE A 207 -19.64 -13.98 5.81
C PHE A 207 -18.37 -13.15 6.05
N SER A 208 -18.49 -11.83 6.08
CA SER A 208 -17.37 -10.92 6.31
C SER A 208 -17.53 -10.10 7.59
N ILE A 209 -16.41 -9.83 8.26
CA ILE A 209 -16.29 -8.94 9.43
C ILE A 209 -15.08 -8.04 9.28
N SER A 210 -15.09 -6.89 9.96
CA SER A 210 -13.91 -6.03 10.01
C SER A 210 -12.77 -6.73 10.76
N ARG A 211 -11.54 -6.43 10.37
CA ARG A 211 -10.35 -6.95 11.06
C ARG A 211 -10.28 -6.50 12.52
N SER A 212 -10.80 -5.33 12.85
CA SER A 212 -10.89 -4.84 14.23
C SER A 212 -11.80 -5.72 15.09
N ALA A 213 -13.03 -6.00 14.62
CA ALA A 213 -13.95 -6.86 15.34
C ALA A 213 -13.40 -8.29 15.48
N PHE A 214 -12.76 -8.82 14.44
CA PHE A 214 -12.08 -10.11 14.53
C PHE A 214 -10.90 -10.08 15.51
N GLN A 215 -10.14 -8.99 15.56
CA GLN A 215 -9.05 -8.81 16.53
C GLN A 215 -9.58 -8.87 17.97
N ASP A 216 -10.72 -8.24 18.25
CA ASP A 216 -11.34 -8.28 19.58
C ASP A 216 -11.80 -9.70 19.94
N GLN A 217 -12.35 -10.46 18.97
CA GLN A 217 -12.71 -11.86 19.19
C GLN A 217 -11.49 -12.73 19.51
N VAL A 218 -10.40 -12.56 18.75
CA VAL A 218 -9.13 -13.26 19.03
C VAL A 218 -8.61 -12.87 20.42
N LYS A 219 -8.66 -11.59 20.81
CA LYS A 219 -8.24 -11.12 22.13
C LYS A 219 -9.02 -11.80 23.24
N ASN A 220 -10.35 -11.83 23.13
CA ASN A 220 -11.24 -12.42 24.15
C ASN A 220 -11.04 -13.93 24.30
N LEU A 221 -10.73 -14.64 23.20
CA LEU A 221 -10.41 -16.07 23.28
C LEU A 221 -9.02 -16.36 23.86
N ASN A 222 -8.14 -15.36 23.90
CA ASN A 222 -6.72 -15.51 24.22
C ASN A 222 -6.24 -14.46 25.22
N GLU A 223 -7.02 -14.12 26.25
CA GLU A 223 -6.79 -12.94 27.11
C GLU A 223 -5.38 -12.85 27.69
N LYS A 224 -4.89 -13.96 28.28
CA LYS A 224 -3.53 -14.02 28.87
C LYS A 224 -2.45 -13.78 27.83
N TRP A 225 -2.62 -14.37 26.66
CA TRP A 225 -1.68 -14.24 25.56
C TRP A 225 -1.71 -12.83 24.96
N ALA A 226 -2.90 -12.25 24.78
CA ALA A 226 -3.07 -10.89 24.30
C ALA A 226 -2.47 -9.87 25.27
N ALA A 227 -2.67 -10.04 26.58
CA ALA A 227 -2.05 -9.19 27.61
C ALA A 227 -0.52 -9.27 27.55
N ALA A 228 0.05 -10.47 27.37
CA ALA A 228 1.49 -10.65 27.22
C ALA A 228 2.03 -9.89 25.99
N ILE A 229 1.38 -10.02 24.83
CA ILE A 229 1.76 -9.29 23.61
C ILE A 229 1.64 -7.77 23.77
N GLU A 230 0.57 -7.29 24.41
CA GLU A 230 0.35 -5.84 24.65
C GLU A 230 1.35 -5.24 25.63
N SER A 231 1.89 -6.05 26.54
CA SER A 231 2.93 -5.64 27.51
C SER A 231 4.33 -5.58 26.93
N LEU A 232 4.57 -6.17 25.74
CA LEU A 232 5.86 -6.08 25.08
C LEU A 232 6.07 -4.65 24.57
N ASP A 233 7.12 -4.00 25.08
CA ASP A 233 7.45 -2.63 24.71
C ASP A 233 8.05 -2.59 23.29
N TYR A 234 7.27 -2.06 22.35
CA TYR A 234 7.55 -2.08 20.91
C TYR A 234 8.76 -1.20 20.51
N ASP A 235 9.14 -0.26 21.37
CA ASP A 235 10.23 0.71 21.13
C ASP A 235 11.61 0.24 21.62
N SER A 236 11.70 -0.95 22.22
CA SER A 236 12.97 -1.52 22.67
C SER A 236 13.77 -2.11 21.49
N VAL A 237 14.43 -1.23 20.73
CA VAL A 237 15.41 -1.55 19.67
C VAL A 237 16.69 -2.16 20.28
N SER A 238 16.56 -3.30 20.95
CA SER A 238 17.70 -4.18 21.18
C SER A 238 17.69 -5.25 20.10
N ASP A 239 18.85 -5.55 19.50
CA ASP A 239 19.02 -6.64 18.53
C ASP A 239 18.72 -8.05 19.13
N LYS A 240 18.28 -8.10 20.40
CA LYS A 240 17.78 -9.28 21.11
C LYS A 240 16.24 -9.31 21.24
N SER A 241 15.52 -8.37 20.62
CA SER A 241 14.06 -8.29 20.61
C SER A 241 13.44 -9.40 19.74
N PHE A 242 13.18 -10.55 20.37
CA PHE A 242 12.06 -11.45 20.11
C PHE A 242 11.38 -11.43 18.71
N GLY A 243 12.12 -11.56 17.59
CA GLY A 243 11.51 -11.79 16.26
C GLY A 243 10.53 -10.72 15.72
N MET A 244 10.44 -9.53 16.34
CA MET A 244 9.37 -8.54 16.06
C MET A 244 9.64 -7.66 14.82
N LYS A 245 10.01 -8.26 13.68
CA LYS A 245 10.00 -7.57 12.38
C LYS A 245 8.63 -7.74 11.71
N ILE A 246 7.98 -6.62 11.42
CA ILE A 246 6.72 -6.60 10.66
C ILE A 246 6.97 -7.01 9.23
N ARG A 247 6.00 -7.70 8.62
CA ARG A 247 6.01 -8.10 7.21
C ARG A 247 5.05 -7.24 6.38
N PRO A 248 5.12 -7.30 5.03
CA PRO A 248 4.31 -6.44 4.18
C PRO A 248 2.79 -6.66 4.32
N ASP A 249 2.37 -7.81 4.82
CA ASP A 249 0.97 -8.17 5.14
C ASP A 249 0.61 -7.98 6.63
N GLY A 250 1.54 -7.43 7.42
CA GLY A 250 1.31 -7.08 8.82
C GLY A 250 1.54 -8.21 9.83
N ASP A 251 1.98 -9.39 9.43
CA ASP A 251 2.39 -10.43 10.37
C ASP A 251 3.78 -10.14 10.99
N ILE A 252 4.09 -10.77 12.13
CA ILE A 252 5.43 -10.77 12.76
C ILE A 252 5.92 -12.19 13.04
N GLU A 253 7.20 -12.40 13.35
CA GLU A 253 7.67 -13.71 13.80
C GLU A 253 7.47 -13.90 15.30
N ILE A 254 6.97 -15.07 15.71
CA ILE A 254 6.74 -15.43 17.12
C ILE A 254 7.21 -16.87 17.30
N ASP A 255 7.96 -17.13 18.38
CA ASP A 255 8.42 -18.45 18.76
C ASP A 255 7.22 -19.41 18.95
N GLU A 256 7.36 -20.62 18.41
CA GLU A 256 6.34 -21.65 18.32
C GLU A 256 5.67 -21.96 19.67
N LYS A 257 6.46 -22.00 20.73
CA LYS A 257 5.99 -22.33 22.09
C LYS A 257 4.93 -21.38 22.63
N PHE A 258 4.80 -20.17 22.07
CA PHE A 258 3.82 -19.18 22.54
C PHE A 258 2.45 -19.34 21.91
N TRP A 259 2.32 -20.05 20.78
CA TRP A 259 1.03 -20.16 20.08
C TRP A 259 0.62 -21.60 19.79
N GLU A 260 1.51 -22.59 19.90
CA GLU A 260 1.23 -23.96 19.47
C GLU A 260 0.06 -24.63 20.21
N GLU A 261 0.03 -24.53 21.54
CA GLU A 261 -0.90 -25.26 22.40
C GLU A 261 -2.18 -24.47 22.72
N ASP A 262 -2.06 -23.20 23.11
CA ASP A 262 -3.16 -22.46 23.72
C ASP A 262 -3.86 -21.43 22.80
N PHE A 263 -3.32 -21.14 21.61
CA PHE A 263 -3.90 -20.08 20.78
C PHE A 263 -5.16 -20.55 20.05
N GLN A 264 -6.29 -19.91 20.38
CA GLN A 264 -7.61 -20.17 19.83
C GLN A 264 -7.96 -19.18 18.72
N ILE A 265 -8.65 -19.66 17.68
CA ILE A 265 -9.04 -18.87 16.51
C ILE A 265 -10.56 -18.87 16.43
N PRO A 266 -11.23 -17.71 16.31
CA PRO A 266 -12.66 -17.67 16.08
C PRO A 266 -13.05 -18.43 14.80
N THR A 267 -14.16 -19.16 14.86
CA THR A 267 -14.80 -19.76 13.68
C THR A 267 -15.89 -18.83 13.15
N CYS A 268 -16.37 -19.08 11.93
CA CYS A 268 -17.46 -18.30 11.37
C CYS A 268 -18.74 -18.44 12.24
N PRO A 269 -19.35 -17.34 12.69
CA PRO A 269 -20.57 -17.40 13.52
C PRO A 269 -21.81 -17.88 12.76
N ARG A 270 -21.76 -17.99 11.42
CA ARG A 270 -22.89 -18.44 10.59
C ARG A 270 -22.85 -19.94 10.26
N CYS A 271 -21.68 -20.49 9.99
CA CYS A 271 -21.54 -21.88 9.52
C CYS A 271 -20.42 -22.66 10.21
N ASN A 272 -19.77 -22.07 11.21
CA ASN A 272 -18.59 -22.62 11.89
C ASN A 272 -17.38 -22.88 10.96
N GLY A 273 -17.42 -22.33 9.74
CA GLY A 273 -16.37 -22.43 8.73
C GLY A 273 -15.11 -21.65 9.04
N VAL A 274 -14.09 -21.83 8.19
CA VAL A 274 -12.77 -21.19 8.35
C VAL A 274 -12.87 -19.70 8.03
N LEU A 275 -12.32 -18.87 8.93
CA LEU A 275 -12.12 -17.44 8.70
C LEU A 275 -10.71 -17.17 8.18
N LYS A 276 -10.60 -16.44 7.07
CA LYS A 276 -9.36 -16.03 6.40
C LYS A 276 -9.38 -14.52 6.21
N PRO A 277 -8.25 -13.79 6.31
CA PRO A 277 -8.20 -12.41 5.81
C PRO A 277 -8.66 -12.37 4.34
N ASP A 278 -9.30 -11.28 3.89
CA ASP A 278 -9.66 -11.09 2.48
C ASP A 278 -8.42 -10.72 1.63
N VAL A 279 -7.39 -11.55 1.71
CA VAL A 279 -6.14 -11.43 0.98
C VAL A 279 -5.94 -12.63 0.06
N VAL A 280 -5.50 -12.37 -1.16
CA VAL A 280 -5.08 -13.41 -2.11
C VAL A 280 -3.71 -13.94 -1.66
N PHE A 281 -3.69 -15.14 -1.07
CA PHE A 281 -2.44 -15.79 -0.68
C PHE A 281 -1.67 -16.35 -1.89
N PHE A 282 -0.41 -16.71 -1.68
CA PHE A 282 0.35 -17.44 -2.70
C PHE A 282 -0.33 -18.78 -3.01
N GLY A 283 -0.50 -19.08 -4.29
CA GLY A 283 -1.23 -20.26 -4.76
C GLY A 283 -2.76 -20.09 -4.78
N ASP A 284 -3.28 -18.91 -4.43
CA ASP A 284 -4.69 -18.55 -4.60
C ASP A 284 -4.93 -17.84 -5.94
N ASN A 285 -6.20 -17.71 -6.32
CA ASN A 285 -6.62 -16.96 -7.50
C ASN A 285 -7.11 -15.56 -7.10
N VAL A 286 -6.69 -14.54 -7.86
CA VAL A 286 -7.33 -13.23 -7.79
C VAL A 286 -8.80 -13.38 -8.21
N PRO A 287 -9.77 -12.85 -7.44
CA PRO A 287 -11.17 -12.86 -7.81
C PRO A 287 -11.40 -12.38 -9.25
N LYS A 288 -12.28 -13.09 -9.99
CA LYS A 288 -12.43 -12.90 -11.43
C LYS A 288 -12.85 -11.48 -11.79
N ASP A 289 -13.78 -10.91 -11.06
CA ASP A 289 -14.23 -9.52 -11.20
C ASP A 289 -13.07 -8.51 -11.08
N ARG A 290 -12.21 -8.68 -10.06
CA ARG A 290 -11.02 -7.81 -9.86
C ARG A 290 -10.01 -8.01 -11.00
N ALA A 291 -9.78 -9.26 -11.39
CA ALA A 291 -8.86 -9.60 -12.47
C ALA A 291 -9.31 -9.04 -13.83
N ASP A 292 -10.60 -9.17 -14.14
CA ASP A 292 -11.19 -8.68 -15.39
C ASP A 292 -11.16 -7.15 -15.43
N THR A 293 -11.57 -6.48 -14.34
CA THR A 293 -11.51 -5.00 -14.21
C THR A 293 -10.08 -4.48 -14.41
N ALA A 294 -9.09 -5.09 -13.74
CA ALA A 294 -7.68 -4.71 -13.89
C ALA A 294 -7.18 -4.89 -15.32
N MET A 295 -7.57 -5.99 -15.97
CA MET A 295 -7.16 -6.33 -17.33
C MET A 295 -7.81 -5.41 -18.38
N GLU A 296 -9.09 -5.09 -18.22
CA GLU A 296 -9.81 -4.17 -19.10
C GLU A 296 -9.20 -2.77 -19.02
N ALA A 297 -9.00 -2.25 -17.81
CA ALA A 297 -8.35 -0.95 -17.62
C ALA A 297 -6.93 -0.92 -18.20
N ALA A 298 -6.16 -1.99 -18.05
CA ALA A 298 -4.82 -2.09 -18.61
C ALA A 298 -4.82 -2.09 -20.15
N LYS A 299 -5.80 -2.74 -20.79
CA LYS A 299 -5.94 -2.77 -22.25
C LYS A 299 -6.39 -1.43 -22.82
N ASP A 300 -7.25 -0.73 -22.11
CA ASP A 300 -7.89 0.51 -22.58
C ASP A 300 -7.09 1.79 -22.24
N CYS A 301 -6.00 1.66 -21.47
CA CYS A 301 -5.15 2.78 -21.10
C CYS A 301 -4.30 3.28 -22.27
N ASP A 302 -4.01 4.59 -22.29
CA ASP A 302 -3.03 5.18 -23.21
C ASP A 302 -1.62 5.25 -22.60
N ALA A 303 -1.53 5.05 -21.28
CA ALA A 303 -0.29 5.00 -20.51
C ALA A 303 -0.47 4.15 -19.24
N PHE A 304 0.60 3.45 -18.85
CA PHE A 304 0.63 2.58 -17.67
C PHE A 304 1.88 2.87 -16.83
N LEU A 305 1.70 3.32 -15.59
CA LEU A 305 2.78 3.66 -14.65
C LEU A 305 2.90 2.61 -13.56
N VAL A 306 4.11 2.14 -13.27
CA VAL A 306 4.37 1.17 -12.20
C VAL A 306 5.24 1.80 -11.12
N LEU A 307 4.77 1.78 -9.87
CA LEU A 307 5.46 2.39 -8.73
C LEU A 307 5.66 1.36 -7.62
N GLY A 308 6.90 1.23 -7.13
CA GLY A 308 7.21 0.38 -5.98
C GLY A 308 6.88 -1.10 -6.18
N SER A 309 6.88 -1.61 -7.41
CA SER A 309 6.67 -3.04 -7.71
C SER A 309 7.80 -3.58 -8.57
N SER A 310 8.25 -4.78 -8.23
CA SER A 310 9.17 -5.58 -9.06
C SER A 310 8.46 -6.35 -10.17
N LEU A 311 7.11 -6.38 -10.16
CA LEU A 311 6.28 -7.13 -11.11
C LEU A 311 6.63 -8.62 -11.23
N MET A 312 7.29 -9.22 -10.24
CA MET A 312 7.64 -10.64 -10.29
C MET A 312 6.45 -11.57 -10.02
N THR A 313 5.31 -11.03 -9.59
CA THR A 313 4.06 -11.79 -9.42
C THR A 313 3.27 -11.78 -10.72
N MET A 314 2.86 -12.97 -11.19
CA MET A 314 2.12 -13.09 -12.46
C MET A 314 0.80 -12.32 -12.48
N SER A 315 0.17 -12.10 -11.32
CA SER A 315 -1.07 -11.33 -11.20
C SER A 315 -0.91 -9.88 -11.63
N ALA A 316 0.23 -9.26 -11.37
CA ALA A 316 0.56 -7.89 -11.79
C ALA A 316 1.30 -7.86 -13.13
N PHE A 317 2.27 -8.78 -13.35
CA PHE A 317 3.07 -8.81 -14.58
C PHE A 317 2.23 -8.91 -15.85
N ARG A 318 1.15 -9.70 -15.81
CA ARG A 318 0.26 -9.88 -16.97
C ARG A 318 -0.49 -8.62 -17.39
N LEU A 319 -0.58 -7.59 -16.53
CA LEU A 319 -1.28 -6.35 -16.82
C LEU A 319 -0.46 -5.41 -17.71
N ILE A 320 0.85 -5.63 -17.82
CA ILE A 320 1.76 -4.75 -18.58
C ILE A 320 2.30 -5.41 -19.87
N LYS A 321 1.75 -6.57 -20.25
CA LYS A 321 2.15 -7.30 -21.45
C LYS A 321 1.38 -6.85 -22.68
#